data_AF-T0TMN1-F1
#
_entry.id   AF-T0TMN1-F1
#
_cell.length_a   1.000
_cell.length_b   1.000
_cell.length_c   1.000
_cell.angle_alpha   90.00
_cell.angle_beta   90.00
_cell.angle_gamma   90.00
#
_symmetry.space_group_name_H-M   'P 1'
#
loop_
_entity.id
_entity.type
_entity.pdbx_description
1 polymer ?
#
loop_
_entity_poly.entity_id
_entity_poly.type
_entity_poly.pdbx_seq_one_letter_code
_entity_poly.pdbx_strand_id
1 'polypeptide(L)'
;MPTSTLRFPVKRNTDYSFNIQTFATGNIKGVDIYFLGRKSNETDKTFSKVVNFKTHNGSPSTTGLAKWHLTFNAGECDEGFIRIDNKGTNNGNESLLFFTELDCYEGTTDRAWQASPKDLASQLDSKADSALTQSQLNRLNEINSVMKSELEAKASLDTLNQWVKAYQDFVNANNANRAQAEKNLADASSRVAKLENNLNDMSERWNFIDSYMASSNEGLVIGKTDNSSSMLFNPNGRISMFSAGNEVMYISQGVIHIENGIFSKTIQIGRYREEQDFINPDRNVIRYVGGS
;
A
#
# COMPACT_ATOMS: atom_id res chain seq x y z
N MET A 1 18.79 25.27 -19.75
CA MET A 1 18.88 23.93 -20.34
C MET A 1 17.72 23.11 -19.79
N PRO A 2 16.97 22.38 -20.63
CA PRO A 2 15.94 21.47 -20.15
C PRO A 2 16.58 20.38 -19.28
N THR A 3 15.88 19.95 -18.23
CA THR A 3 16.34 18.85 -17.38
C THR A 3 15.40 17.67 -17.52
N SER A 4 15.94 16.46 -17.36
CA SER A 4 15.18 15.23 -17.60
C SER A 4 15.55 14.17 -16.58
N THR A 5 14.56 13.35 -16.22
CA THR A 5 14.82 12.12 -15.47
C THR A 5 15.61 11.13 -16.32
N LEU A 6 16.17 10.10 -15.69
CA LEU A 6 16.52 8.89 -16.42
C LEU A 6 15.26 8.29 -17.06
N ARG A 7 15.47 7.49 -18.10
CA ARG A 7 14.41 6.70 -18.71
C ARG A 7 13.93 5.63 -17.74
N PHE A 8 12.61 5.45 -17.66
CA PHE A 8 11.98 4.45 -16.82
C PHE A 8 10.89 3.69 -17.61
N PRO A 9 10.62 2.44 -17.23
CA PRO A 9 9.58 1.64 -17.86
C PRO A 9 8.18 2.15 -17.46
N VAL A 10 7.24 2.07 -18.40
CA VAL A 10 5.80 2.32 -18.18
C VAL A 10 5.00 1.16 -18.76
N LYS A 11 3.79 0.94 -18.25
CA LYS A 11 2.85 -0.03 -18.81
C LYS A 11 2.08 0.61 -19.94
N ARG A 12 1.92 -0.13 -21.04
CA ARG A 12 1.10 0.32 -22.16
C ARG A 12 -0.34 0.55 -21.73
N ASN A 13 -0.96 1.56 -22.33
CA ASN A 13 -2.35 1.97 -22.13
C ASN A 13 -2.74 2.13 -20.66
N THR A 14 -1.80 2.53 -19.82
CA THR A 14 -1.99 2.69 -18.38
C THR A 14 -1.94 4.17 -18.02
N ASP A 15 -2.84 4.57 -17.13
CA ASP A 15 -2.86 5.91 -16.55
C ASP A 15 -1.86 6.02 -15.41
N TYR A 16 -1.20 7.16 -15.35
CA TYR A 16 -0.18 7.50 -14.38
C TYR A 16 -0.42 8.88 -13.81
N SER A 17 0.00 9.05 -12.56
CA SER A 17 0.09 10.32 -11.86
C SER A 17 1.56 10.73 -11.75
N PHE A 18 1.79 12.03 -11.87
CA PHE A 18 3.07 12.68 -11.65
C PHE A 18 2.89 13.85 -10.70
N ASN A 19 3.49 13.73 -9.52
CA ASN A 19 3.54 14.78 -8.51
C ASN A 19 4.90 15.48 -8.54
N ILE A 20 4.86 16.79 -8.36
CA ILE A 20 6.05 17.64 -8.28
C ILE A 20 5.75 18.89 -7.47
N GLN A 21 6.71 19.34 -6.68
CA GLN A 21 6.66 20.66 -6.06
C GLN A 21 7.65 21.60 -6.75
N THR A 22 7.21 22.80 -7.12
CA THR A 22 8.03 23.76 -7.86
C THR A 22 8.00 25.16 -7.25
N PHE A 23 9.09 25.90 -7.43
CA PHE A 23 9.13 27.35 -7.19
C PHE A 23 10.17 27.97 -8.12
N ALA A 24 10.03 29.25 -8.42
CA ALA A 24 10.93 29.93 -9.34
C ALA A 24 11.08 31.41 -9.00
N THR A 25 12.15 32.02 -9.53
CA THR A 25 12.34 33.46 -9.48
C THR A 25 11.26 34.19 -10.29
N GLY A 26 10.94 35.43 -9.91
CA GLY A 26 9.82 36.18 -10.52
C GLY A 26 10.00 36.55 -12.01
N ASN A 27 11.20 36.40 -12.54
CA ASN A 27 11.56 36.73 -13.91
C ASN A 27 11.53 35.53 -14.88
N ILE A 28 11.02 34.38 -14.47
CA ILE A 28 10.79 33.25 -15.39
C ILE A 28 9.61 33.52 -16.34
N LYS A 29 9.75 33.15 -17.61
CA LYS A 29 8.66 33.19 -18.61
C LYS A 29 7.61 32.13 -18.37
N GLY A 30 8.01 30.99 -17.80
CA GLY A 30 7.14 29.89 -17.47
C GLY A 30 7.86 28.56 -17.37
N VAL A 31 7.07 27.51 -17.15
CA VAL A 31 7.51 26.13 -16.99
C VAL A 31 6.67 25.24 -17.90
N ASP A 32 7.32 24.36 -18.64
CA ASP A 32 6.64 23.26 -19.33
C ASP A 32 7.12 21.92 -18.78
N ILE A 33 6.19 20.98 -18.56
CA ILE A 33 6.49 19.62 -18.09
C ILE A 33 5.92 18.63 -19.10
N TYR A 34 6.73 17.64 -19.49
CA TYR A 34 6.37 16.64 -20.47
C TYR A 34 6.67 15.22 -19.98
N PHE A 35 5.85 14.26 -20.40
CA PHE A 35 6.27 12.88 -20.56
C PHE A 35 6.65 12.63 -22.02
N LEU A 36 7.85 12.10 -22.23
CA LEU A 36 8.40 11.78 -23.54
C LEU A 36 8.59 10.26 -23.61
N GLY A 37 7.67 9.58 -24.29
CA GLY A 37 7.59 8.12 -24.34
C GLY A 37 7.97 7.54 -25.69
N ARG A 38 8.34 6.25 -25.71
CA ARG A 38 8.46 5.44 -26.92
C ARG A 38 8.13 3.98 -26.65
N LYS A 39 8.06 3.18 -27.71
CA LYS A 39 8.19 1.72 -27.59
C LYS A 39 9.67 1.36 -27.52
N SER A 40 10.01 0.38 -26.72
CA SER A 40 11.37 -0.10 -26.45
C SER A 40 12.09 -0.60 -27.71
N ASN A 41 11.33 -1.02 -28.73
CA ASN A 41 11.87 -1.41 -30.03
C ASN A 41 12.18 -0.23 -30.98
N GLU A 42 11.84 1.01 -30.62
CA GLU A 42 12.17 2.23 -31.36
C GLU A 42 13.58 2.73 -30.97
N THR A 43 14.60 1.96 -31.35
CA THR A 43 15.99 2.19 -30.91
C THR A 43 16.66 3.40 -31.57
N ASP A 44 16.14 3.87 -32.71
CA ASP A 44 16.63 4.99 -33.50
C ASP A 44 16.10 6.36 -33.03
N LYS A 45 15.17 6.39 -32.07
CA LYS A 45 14.47 7.62 -31.64
C LYS A 45 14.56 7.82 -30.14
N THR A 46 14.83 9.04 -29.69
CA THR A 46 14.81 9.36 -28.24
C THR A 46 13.40 9.22 -27.65
N PHE A 47 12.37 9.66 -28.37
CA PHE A 47 10.95 9.51 -28.02
C PHE A 47 10.10 9.53 -29.31
N SER A 48 8.91 8.95 -29.26
CA SER A 48 7.93 8.94 -30.35
C SER A 48 6.56 9.50 -29.93
N LYS A 49 6.29 9.59 -28.62
CA LYS A 49 5.11 10.21 -28.04
C LYS A 49 5.51 11.37 -27.12
N VAL A 50 4.79 12.47 -27.25
CA VAL A 50 4.91 13.64 -26.37
C VAL A 50 3.58 13.84 -25.68
N VAL A 51 3.58 13.85 -24.35
CA VAL A 51 2.45 14.25 -23.54
C VAL A 51 2.86 15.49 -22.75
N ASN A 52 2.21 16.62 -23.01
CA ASN A 52 2.40 17.82 -22.20
C ASN A 52 1.55 17.66 -20.93
N PHE A 53 2.22 17.55 -19.79
CA PHE A 53 1.57 17.51 -18.49
C PHE A 53 1.02 18.88 -18.08
N LYS A 54 1.85 19.90 -18.31
CA LYS A 54 1.58 21.25 -17.86
C LYS A 54 2.36 22.24 -18.71
N THR A 55 1.66 23.30 -19.11
CA THR A 55 2.26 24.57 -19.48
C THR A 55 1.79 25.62 -18.47
N HIS A 56 2.75 26.25 -17.80
CA HIS A 56 2.52 27.34 -16.86
C HIS A 56 3.26 28.59 -17.33
N ASN A 57 2.59 29.74 -17.36
CA ASN A 57 3.20 31.00 -17.72
C ASN A 57 3.55 31.79 -16.44
N GLY A 58 4.72 32.42 -16.42
CA GLY A 58 5.26 33.09 -15.24
C GLY A 58 5.78 32.12 -14.18
N SER A 59 6.09 32.65 -12.99
CA SER A 59 6.58 31.82 -11.89
C SER A 59 5.46 30.92 -11.33
N PRO A 60 5.72 29.62 -11.07
CA PRO A 60 4.83 28.77 -10.28
C PRO A 60 4.52 29.37 -8.90
N SER A 61 5.54 29.95 -8.28
CA SER A 61 5.49 30.63 -7.00
C SER A 61 6.86 31.28 -6.71
N THR A 62 6.85 32.48 -6.16
CA THR A 62 8.05 33.22 -5.74
C THR A 62 8.25 33.23 -4.21
N THR A 63 7.29 32.71 -3.45
CA THR A 63 7.26 32.82 -1.98
C THR A 63 7.28 31.46 -1.27
N GLY A 64 7.19 30.35 -1.99
CA GLY A 64 7.16 29.01 -1.42
C GLY A 64 6.91 27.93 -2.47
N LEU A 65 6.78 26.68 -2.02
CA LEU A 65 6.54 25.53 -2.91
C LEU A 65 5.10 25.50 -3.43
N ALA A 66 4.95 25.33 -4.74
CA ALA A 66 3.69 25.06 -5.40
C ALA A 66 3.62 23.58 -5.80
N LYS A 67 2.71 22.80 -5.18
CA LYS A 67 2.48 21.40 -5.53
C LYS A 67 1.61 21.30 -6.78
N TRP A 68 2.02 20.43 -7.71
CA TRP A 68 1.23 20.03 -8.86
C TRP A 68 1.00 18.52 -8.84
N HIS A 69 -0.25 18.14 -9.11
CA HIS A 69 -0.65 16.77 -9.41
C HIS A 69 -1.10 16.73 -10.86
N LEU A 70 -0.38 15.95 -11.68
CA LEU A 70 -0.55 15.89 -13.13
C LEU A 70 -0.80 14.43 -13.51
N THR A 71 -1.59 14.17 -14.54
CA THR A 71 -1.88 12.80 -15.00
C THR A 71 -1.59 12.62 -16.48
N PHE A 72 -1.25 11.41 -16.88
CA PHE A 72 -1.07 11.03 -18.28
C PHE A 72 -1.39 9.56 -18.54
N ASN A 73 -1.74 9.25 -19.79
CA ASN A 73 -1.81 7.87 -20.27
C ASN A 73 -0.60 7.55 -21.15
N ALA A 74 0.10 6.45 -20.83
CA ALA A 74 1.28 6.01 -21.57
C ALA A 74 0.96 5.64 -23.04
N GLY A 75 -0.28 5.26 -23.35
CA GLY A 75 -0.67 4.72 -24.66
C GLY A 75 0.24 3.55 -25.04
N GLU A 76 0.66 3.46 -26.30
CA GLU A 76 1.50 2.32 -26.74
C GLU A 76 2.96 2.37 -26.23
N CYS A 77 3.37 3.40 -25.48
CA CYS A 77 4.71 3.47 -24.93
C CYS A 77 4.91 2.44 -23.81
N ASP A 78 6.08 1.79 -23.79
CA ASP A 78 6.51 0.90 -22.71
C ASP A 78 7.74 1.45 -21.95
N GLU A 79 8.29 2.59 -22.39
CA GLU A 79 9.29 3.35 -21.67
C GLU A 79 9.21 4.85 -21.99
N GLY A 80 9.72 5.69 -21.10
CA GLY A 80 9.79 7.12 -21.30
C GLY A 80 10.58 7.84 -20.22
N PHE A 81 10.61 9.15 -20.28
CA PHE A 81 11.22 10.00 -19.27
C PHE A 81 10.42 11.30 -19.11
N ILE A 82 10.60 11.95 -17.96
CA ILE A 82 9.97 13.23 -17.68
C ILE A 82 10.96 14.34 -17.99
N ARG A 83 10.51 15.34 -18.74
CA ARG A 83 11.28 16.54 -19.07
C ARG A 83 10.63 17.77 -18.47
N ILE A 84 11.43 18.60 -17.82
CA ILE A 84 11.02 19.86 -17.20
C ILE A 84 11.82 20.99 -17.85
N ASP A 85 11.11 21.94 -18.44
CA ASP A 85 11.68 23.03 -19.21
C ASP A 85 11.45 24.37 -18.49
N ASN A 86 12.53 25.08 -18.18
CA ASN A 86 12.47 26.52 -17.87
C ASN A 86 12.39 27.27 -19.21
N LYS A 87 11.29 28.01 -19.43
CA LYS A 87 11.00 28.75 -20.69
C LYS A 87 11.86 30.02 -20.88
N GLY A 88 12.84 30.23 -20.00
CA GLY A 88 13.78 31.34 -20.04
C GLY A 88 13.28 32.56 -19.27
N THR A 89 14.02 33.66 -19.41
CA THR A 89 13.76 34.92 -18.68
C THR A 89 12.84 35.86 -19.45
N ASN A 90 11.97 36.56 -18.73
CA ASN A 90 11.05 37.56 -19.28
C ASN A 90 11.67 38.96 -19.39
N ASN A 91 12.81 39.21 -18.74
CA ASN A 91 13.44 40.53 -18.66
C ASN A 91 14.96 40.52 -18.88
N GLY A 92 15.52 39.40 -19.32
CA GLY A 92 16.97 39.26 -19.58
C GLY A 92 17.81 38.94 -18.34
N ASN A 93 17.26 39.06 -17.13
CA ASN A 93 17.94 38.69 -15.88
C ASN A 93 17.88 37.18 -15.61
N GLU A 94 18.74 36.69 -14.71
CA GLU A 94 18.85 35.26 -14.38
C GLU A 94 17.53 34.65 -13.90
N SER A 95 17.06 33.59 -14.55
CA SER A 95 15.83 32.87 -14.19
C SER A 95 16.15 31.47 -13.69
N LEU A 96 15.76 31.18 -12.44
CA LEU A 96 15.96 29.88 -11.81
C LEU A 96 14.62 29.19 -11.57
N LEU A 97 14.58 27.90 -11.88
CA LEU A 97 13.48 27.00 -11.58
C LEU A 97 14.00 25.92 -10.65
N PHE A 98 13.33 25.75 -9.52
CA PHE A 98 13.63 24.73 -8.54
C PHE A 98 12.43 23.79 -8.42
N PHE A 99 12.73 22.52 -8.15
CA PHE A 99 11.70 21.52 -7.93
C PHE A 99 12.20 20.42 -7.01
N THR A 100 11.25 19.77 -6.34
CA THR A 100 11.50 18.64 -5.45
C THR A 100 10.32 17.67 -5.49
N GLU A 101 10.48 16.54 -4.81
CA GLU A 101 9.42 15.54 -4.59
C GLU A 101 8.78 15.03 -5.88
N LEU A 102 9.61 14.72 -6.87
CA LEU A 102 9.16 14.05 -8.09
C LEU A 102 8.69 12.64 -7.71
N ASP A 103 7.44 12.32 -8.01
CA ASP A 103 6.85 11.00 -7.80
C ASP A 103 5.94 10.64 -8.97
N CYS A 104 6.27 9.56 -9.67
CA CYS A 104 5.53 9.06 -10.83
C CYS A 104 5.05 7.63 -10.56
N TYR A 105 3.74 7.39 -10.66
CA TYR A 105 3.13 6.11 -10.27
C TYR A 105 1.83 5.80 -11.01
N GLU A 106 1.45 4.52 -11.05
CA GLU A 106 0.24 4.06 -11.71
C GLU A 106 -1.03 4.56 -10.98
N GLY A 107 -2.06 4.91 -11.76
CA GLY A 107 -3.32 5.45 -11.27
C GLY A 107 -3.41 6.96 -11.38
N THR A 108 -4.58 7.51 -11.05
CA THR A 108 -4.93 8.92 -11.24
C THR A 108 -5.19 9.67 -9.93
N THR A 109 -4.96 9.02 -8.79
CA THR A 109 -5.22 9.58 -7.46
C THR A 109 -3.98 10.30 -6.93
N ASP A 110 -4.14 11.53 -6.42
CA ASP A 110 -3.06 12.23 -5.72
C ASP A 110 -2.65 11.51 -4.42
N ARG A 111 -1.36 11.57 -4.09
CA ARG A 111 -0.78 11.01 -2.86
C ARG A 111 0.35 11.87 -2.32
N ALA A 112 0.74 11.60 -1.08
CA ALA A 112 1.95 12.17 -0.50
C ALA A 112 3.21 11.59 -1.16
N TRP A 113 4.27 12.39 -1.26
CA TRP A 113 5.53 11.93 -1.83
C TRP A 113 6.07 10.72 -1.06
N GLN A 114 6.59 9.75 -1.81
CA GLN A 114 7.35 8.63 -1.28
C GLN A 114 8.56 8.35 -2.16
N ALA A 115 9.64 7.86 -1.55
CA ALA A 115 10.82 7.44 -2.29
C ALA A 115 10.48 6.26 -3.22
N SER A 116 11.02 6.28 -4.43
CA SER A 116 10.92 5.15 -5.35
C SER A 116 11.57 3.91 -4.70
N PRO A 117 10.85 2.77 -4.58
CA PRO A 117 11.44 1.54 -4.07
C PRO A 117 12.67 1.09 -4.86
N LYS A 118 12.73 1.41 -6.17
CA LYS A 118 13.89 1.12 -7.02
C LYS A 118 15.10 2.00 -6.69
N ASP A 119 14.86 3.29 -6.41
CA ASP A 119 15.95 4.21 -6.04
C ASP A 119 16.47 3.86 -4.64
N LEU A 120 15.57 3.44 -3.74
CA LEU A 120 15.95 2.93 -2.43
C LEU A 120 16.78 1.64 -2.55
N ALA A 121 16.37 0.70 -3.40
CA ALA A 121 17.15 -0.52 -3.68
C ALA A 121 18.52 -0.19 -4.27
N SER A 122 18.60 0.73 -5.24
CA SER A 122 19.89 1.12 -5.84
C SER A 122 20.79 1.86 -4.85
N GLN A 123 20.23 2.66 -3.93
CA GLN A 123 20.99 3.31 -2.87
C GLN A 123 21.47 2.31 -1.80
N LEU A 124 20.67 1.28 -1.52
CA LEU A 124 21.07 0.17 -0.65
C LEU A 124 22.20 -0.65 -1.29
N ASP A 125 22.07 -1.00 -2.57
CA ASP A 125 23.11 -1.67 -3.35
C ASP A 125 24.40 -0.83 -3.40
N SER A 126 24.31 0.48 -3.69
CA SER A 126 25.50 1.33 -3.76
C SER A 126 26.19 1.53 -2.40
N LYS A 127 25.43 1.57 -1.31
CA LYS A 127 25.98 1.65 0.05
C LYS A 127 26.60 0.33 0.49
N ALA A 128 26.02 -0.80 0.09
CA ALA A 128 26.60 -2.12 0.28
C ALA A 128 27.93 -2.26 -0.48
N ASP A 129 27.98 -1.81 -1.74
CA ASP A 129 29.20 -1.78 -2.56
C ASP A 129 30.27 -0.85 -1.99
N SER A 130 29.90 0.29 -1.42
CA SER A 130 30.84 1.26 -0.80
C SER A 130 31.49 0.72 0.48
N ALA A 131 30.72 0.03 1.33
CA ALA A 131 31.25 -0.64 2.52
C ALA A 131 32.14 -1.84 2.15
N LEU A 132 31.75 -2.56 1.08
CA LEU A 132 32.53 -3.67 0.53
C LEU A 132 33.85 -3.17 -0.09
N THR A 133 33.86 -2.06 -0.82
CA THR A 133 35.08 -1.50 -1.46
C THR A 133 36.07 -0.90 -0.48
N GLN A 134 35.62 -0.21 0.58
CA GLN A 134 36.53 0.35 1.58
C GLN A 134 37.20 -0.76 2.42
N SER A 135 36.43 -1.80 2.76
CA SER A 135 36.98 -2.97 3.45
C SER A 135 37.90 -3.78 2.54
N GLN A 136 37.58 -3.92 1.24
CA GLN A 136 38.46 -4.52 0.23
C GLN A 136 39.78 -3.74 0.03
N LEU A 137 39.75 -2.40 0.00
CA LEU A 137 40.95 -1.56 -0.09
C LEU A 137 41.84 -1.68 1.16
N ASN A 138 41.23 -1.68 2.35
CA ASN A 138 41.96 -1.88 3.59
C ASN A 138 42.57 -3.29 3.65
N ARG A 139 41.80 -4.32 3.23
CA ARG A 139 42.28 -5.70 3.10
C ARG A 139 43.38 -5.84 2.06
N LEU A 140 43.32 -5.12 0.94
CA LEU A 140 44.35 -5.13 -0.10
C LEU A 140 45.65 -4.48 0.40
N ASN A 141 45.54 -3.41 1.19
CA ASN A 141 46.69 -2.78 1.84
C ASN A 141 47.30 -3.68 2.93
N GLU A 142 46.45 -4.36 3.73
CA GLU A 142 46.89 -5.40 4.66
C GLU A 142 47.59 -6.55 3.91
N ILE A 143 47.00 -7.09 2.84
CA ILE A 143 47.57 -8.15 2.02
C ILE A 143 48.89 -7.70 1.38
N ASN A 144 49.01 -6.47 0.86
CA ASN A 144 50.26 -5.95 0.31
C ASN A 144 51.35 -5.82 1.38
N SER A 145 50.98 -5.47 2.62
CA SER A 145 51.91 -5.41 3.76
C SER A 145 52.39 -6.81 4.17
N VAL A 146 51.50 -7.81 4.16
CA VAL A 146 51.79 -9.23 4.42
C VAL A 146 52.62 -9.84 3.29
N MET A 147 52.30 -9.55 2.03
CA MET A 147 53.00 -10.03 0.83
C MET A 147 54.46 -9.56 0.79
N LYS A 148 54.75 -8.34 1.27
CA LYS A 148 56.12 -7.82 1.40
C LYS A 148 56.92 -8.57 2.47
N SER A 149 56.24 -9.10 3.49
CA SER A 149 56.84 -9.98 4.51
C SER A 149 56.92 -11.45 4.09
N GLU A 150 56.05 -11.91 3.19
CA GLU A 150 56.02 -13.31 2.71
C GLU A 150 56.89 -13.58 1.48
N LEU A 151 57.41 -12.53 0.82
CA LEU A 151 58.42 -12.68 -0.26
C LEU A 151 59.73 -13.33 0.24
N GLU A 152 59.90 -13.49 1.55
CA GLU A 152 61.03 -14.19 2.19
C GLU A 152 60.76 -15.66 2.55
N ALA A 153 59.56 -16.21 2.36
CA ALA A 153 59.29 -17.60 2.76
C ALA A 153 58.47 -18.38 1.72
N LYS A 154 59.19 -19.17 0.90
CA LYS A 154 58.65 -20.21 0.01
C LYS A 154 57.81 -21.25 0.78
N ALA A 155 56.49 -21.09 0.82
CA ALA A 155 55.52 -22.15 1.18
C ALA A 155 54.09 -21.93 0.63
N SER A 156 53.87 -20.97 -0.28
CA SER A 156 52.61 -20.22 -0.37
C SER A 156 51.56 -20.64 -1.41
N LEU A 157 51.66 -21.78 -2.10
CA LEU A 157 50.65 -22.11 -3.13
C LEU A 157 49.35 -22.70 -2.54
N ASP A 158 49.46 -23.59 -1.55
CA ASP A 158 48.30 -24.25 -0.93
C ASP A 158 47.50 -23.28 -0.06
N THR A 159 48.20 -22.40 0.66
CA THR A 159 47.56 -21.35 1.46
C THR A 159 46.81 -20.37 0.56
N LEU A 160 47.40 -19.92 -0.55
CA LEU A 160 46.75 -19.04 -1.53
C LEU A 160 45.45 -19.65 -2.09
N ASN A 161 45.48 -20.94 -2.45
CA ASN A 161 44.30 -21.64 -2.95
C ASN A 161 43.17 -21.74 -1.91
N GLN A 162 43.52 -21.93 -0.63
CA GLN A 162 42.53 -21.91 0.46
C GLN A 162 41.91 -20.53 0.67
N TRP A 163 42.68 -19.45 0.55
CA TRP A 163 42.17 -18.08 0.63
C TRP A 163 41.25 -17.74 -0.55
N VAL A 164 41.60 -18.14 -1.77
CA VAL A 164 40.76 -17.95 -2.96
C VAL A 164 39.44 -18.70 -2.80
N LYS A 165 39.48 -19.94 -2.31
CA LYS A 165 38.28 -20.73 -2.06
C LYS A 165 37.40 -20.12 -0.97
N ALA A 166 37.97 -19.71 0.17
CA ALA A 166 37.22 -19.06 1.24
C ALA A 166 36.57 -17.75 0.78
N TYR A 167 37.23 -16.99 -0.09
CA TYR A 167 36.67 -15.78 -0.69
C TYR A 167 35.52 -16.10 -1.66
N GLN A 168 35.67 -17.11 -2.52
CA GLN A 168 34.60 -17.56 -3.41
C GLN A 168 33.39 -18.08 -2.62
N ASP A 169 33.62 -18.87 -1.57
CA ASP A 169 32.58 -19.38 -0.67
C ASP A 169 31.87 -18.23 0.06
N PHE A 170 32.61 -17.22 0.51
CA PHE A 170 32.05 -16.00 1.11
C PHE A 170 31.17 -15.23 0.12
N VAL A 171 31.62 -14.99 -1.11
CA VAL A 171 30.85 -14.31 -2.16
C VAL A 171 29.58 -15.10 -2.51
N ASN A 172 29.68 -16.42 -2.63
CA ASN A 172 28.53 -17.28 -2.94
C ASN A 172 27.50 -17.30 -1.81
N ALA A 173 27.94 -17.40 -0.55
CA ALA A 173 27.06 -17.32 0.61
C ALA A 173 26.36 -15.96 0.70
N ASN A 174 27.05 -14.86 0.38
CA ASN A 174 26.46 -13.53 0.41
C ASN A 174 25.43 -13.33 -0.71
N ASN A 175 25.69 -13.84 -1.91
CA ASN A 175 24.70 -13.83 -3.00
C ASN A 175 23.45 -14.64 -2.66
N ALA A 176 23.60 -15.80 -2.00
CA ALA A 176 22.47 -16.61 -1.55
C ALA A 176 21.66 -15.88 -0.45
N ASN A 177 22.34 -15.24 0.50
CA ASN A 177 21.70 -14.43 1.54
C ASN A 177 20.95 -13.23 0.95
N ARG A 178 21.51 -12.58 -0.09
CA ARG A 178 20.86 -11.46 -0.79
C ARG A 178 19.60 -11.91 -1.52
N ALA A 179 19.67 -13.00 -2.29
CA ALA A 179 18.50 -13.56 -2.97
C ALA A 179 17.38 -13.96 -1.98
N GLN A 180 17.77 -14.52 -0.82
CA GLN A 180 16.81 -14.86 0.23
C GLN A 180 16.22 -13.62 0.92
N ALA A 181 17.00 -12.57 1.13
CA ALA A 181 16.51 -11.32 1.70
C ALA A 181 15.54 -10.59 0.75
N GLU A 182 15.85 -10.56 -0.55
CA GLU A 182 14.96 -10.02 -1.60
C GLU A 182 13.64 -10.80 -1.65
N LYS A 183 13.69 -12.14 -1.58
CA LYS A 183 12.51 -13.00 -1.52
C LYS A 183 11.68 -12.73 -0.25
N ASN A 184 12.32 -12.67 0.91
CA ASN A 184 11.64 -12.39 2.18
C ASN A 184 10.96 -11.01 2.17
N LEU A 185 11.59 -10.00 1.55
CA LEU A 185 11.04 -8.65 1.42
C LEU A 185 9.84 -8.62 0.46
N ALA A 186 9.91 -9.33 -0.66
CA ALA A 186 8.78 -9.47 -1.59
C ALA A 186 7.59 -10.18 -0.94
N ASP A 187 7.84 -11.27 -0.20
CA ASP A 187 6.81 -11.99 0.54
C ASP A 187 6.19 -11.13 1.65
N ALA A 188 7.00 -10.38 2.40
CA ALA A 188 6.51 -9.43 3.40
C ALA A 188 5.65 -8.33 2.77
N SER A 189 6.08 -7.77 1.63
CA SER A 189 5.33 -6.73 0.91
C SER A 189 3.99 -7.25 0.38
N SER A 190 3.97 -8.48 -0.16
CA SER A 190 2.74 -9.15 -0.59
C SER A 190 1.78 -9.41 0.59
N ARG A 191 2.31 -9.76 1.76
CA ARG A 191 1.51 -9.90 2.99
C ARG A 191 0.94 -8.57 3.46
N VAL A 192 1.71 -7.48 3.40
CA VAL A 192 1.22 -6.13 3.75
C VAL A 192 0.11 -5.68 2.81
N ALA A 193 0.26 -5.85 1.49
CA ALA A 193 -0.78 -5.50 0.53
C ALA A 193 -2.06 -6.35 0.71
N LYS A 194 -1.93 -7.62 1.07
CA LYS A 194 -3.09 -8.47 1.45
C LYS A 194 -3.74 -7.99 2.75
N LEU A 195 -2.95 -7.57 3.75
CA LEU A 195 -3.48 -7.00 4.98
C LEU A 195 -4.22 -5.69 4.71
N GLU A 196 -3.67 -4.78 3.90
CA GLU A 196 -4.34 -3.52 3.51
C GLU A 196 -5.67 -3.77 2.78
N ASN A 197 -5.70 -4.72 1.83
CA ASN A 197 -6.96 -5.10 1.15
C ASN A 197 -7.96 -5.74 2.12
N ASN A 198 -7.51 -6.65 2.99
CA ASN A 198 -8.39 -7.27 4.00
C ASN A 198 -8.88 -6.27 5.06
N LEU A 199 -8.11 -5.22 5.35
CA LEU A 199 -8.48 -4.13 6.26
C LEU A 199 -9.49 -3.17 5.61
N ASN A 200 -9.37 -2.89 4.31
CA ASN A 200 -10.38 -2.12 3.57
C ASN A 200 -11.70 -2.88 3.41
N ASP A 201 -11.63 -4.22 3.32
CA ASP A 201 -12.79 -5.11 3.16
C ASP A 201 -13.26 -5.75 4.48
N MET A 202 -12.88 -5.20 5.66
CA MET A 202 -13.02 -5.85 6.97
C MET A 202 -14.44 -6.41 7.25
N SER A 203 -14.62 -7.65 6.83
CA SER A 203 -15.69 -8.57 7.15
C SER A 203 -15.00 -9.80 7.74
N GLU A 204 -14.68 -9.77 9.04
CA GLU A 204 -14.14 -10.95 9.71
C GLU A 204 -15.27 -11.96 9.89
N ARG A 205 -15.29 -13.00 9.06
CA ARG A 205 -16.28 -14.09 9.12
C ARG A 205 -15.64 -15.37 9.68
N TRP A 206 -16.11 -15.77 10.85
CA TRP A 206 -15.77 -17.02 11.51
C TRP A 206 -16.84 -18.06 11.17
N ASN A 207 -16.48 -19.09 10.41
CA ASN A 207 -17.41 -20.15 10.02
C ASN A 207 -17.27 -21.37 10.94
N PHE A 208 -18.39 -21.86 11.44
CA PHE A 208 -18.58 -23.14 12.09
C PHE A 208 -19.31 -24.09 11.13
N ILE A 209 -19.55 -25.35 11.52
CA ILE A 209 -20.21 -26.34 10.65
C ILE A 209 -21.61 -25.85 10.22
N ASP A 210 -22.42 -25.35 11.16
CA ASP A 210 -23.81 -24.95 10.91
C ASP A 210 -24.09 -23.45 11.12
N SER A 211 -23.09 -22.70 11.58
CA SER A 211 -23.25 -21.29 11.95
C SER A 211 -22.05 -20.44 11.54
N TYR A 212 -22.24 -19.12 11.58
CA TYR A 212 -21.16 -18.17 11.37
C TYR A 212 -21.32 -16.97 12.30
N MET A 213 -20.19 -16.32 12.58
CA MET A 213 -20.13 -14.97 13.13
C MET A 213 -19.47 -14.06 12.10
N ALA A 214 -20.01 -12.87 11.88
CA ALA A 214 -19.42 -11.90 10.96
C ALA A 214 -19.41 -10.50 11.59
N SER A 215 -18.28 -9.81 11.57
CA SER A 215 -18.19 -8.38 11.94
C SER A 215 -17.98 -7.55 10.68
N SER A 216 -18.90 -6.63 10.37
CA SER A 216 -18.82 -5.73 9.22
C SER A 216 -19.28 -4.30 9.58
N ASN A 217 -19.26 -3.38 8.59
CA ASN A 217 -19.83 -2.04 8.73
C ASN A 217 -21.34 -2.04 9.07
N GLU A 218 -22.05 -3.14 8.78
CA GLU A 218 -23.48 -3.30 9.08
C GLU A 218 -23.73 -3.74 10.53
N GLY A 219 -22.67 -4.21 11.21
CA GLY A 219 -22.69 -4.65 12.60
C GLY A 219 -22.10 -6.04 12.82
N LEU A 220 -22.38 -6.60 14.00
CA LEU A 220 -22.00 -7.96 14.35
C LEU A 220 -23.18 -8.91 14.10
N VAL A 221 -22.98 -9.91 13.24
CA VAL A 221 -23.98 -10.93 12.90
C VAL A 221 -23.58 -12.28 13.49
N ILE A 222 -24.57 -13.00 14.03
CA ILE A 222 -24.48 -14.43 14.32
C ILE A 222 -25.64 -15.11 13.59
N GLY A 223 -25.36 -16.07 12.71
CA GLY A 223 -26.41 -16.71 11.91
C GLY A 223 -26.12 -18.14 11.54
N LYS A 224 -27.13 -18.87 11.08
CA LYS A 224 -26.95 -20.19 10.47
C LYS A 224 -26.46 -20.05 9.03
N THR A 225 -25.64 -20.98 8.59
CA THR A 225 -25.11 -21.01 7.21
C THR A 225 -26.20 -21.27 6.16
N ASP A 226 -27.32 -21.90 6.55
CA ASP A 226 -28.50 -22.14 5.73
C ASP A 226 -29.48 -20.94 5.63
N ASN A 227 -29.13 -19.79 6.22
CA ASN A 227 -29.95 -18.58 6.31
C ASN A 227 -31.31 -18.77 7.01
N SER A 228 -31.52 -19.85 7.75
CA SER A 228 -32.77 -20.11 8.48
C SER A 228 -32.98 -19.14 9.64
N SER A 229 -31.91 -18.65 10.26
CA SER A 229 -31.97 -17.71 11.38
C SER A 229 -30.70 -16.89 11.53
N SER A 230 -30.82 -15.62 11.92
CA SER A 230 -29.68 -14.79 12.31
C SER A 230 -30.07 -13.71 13.32
N MET A 231 -29.06 -13.17 14.00
CA MET A 231 -29.15 -12.00 14.87
C MET A 231 -28.13 -10.96 14.41
N LEU A 232 -28.52 -9.71 14.35
CA LEU A 232 -27.67 -8.57 13.98
C LEU A 232 -27.64 -7.55 15.12
N PHE A 233 -26.45 -7.19 15.57
CA PHE A 233 -26.19 -6.06 16.44
C PHE A 233 -25.70 -4.89 15.59
N ASN A 234 -26.61 -3.97 15.28
CA ASN A 234 -26.32 -2.83 14.41
C ASN A 234 -25.59 -1.72 15.20
N PRO A 235 -24.61 -1.02 14.59
CA PRO A 235 -23.90 0.10 15.24
C PRO A 235 -24.81 1.24 15.73
N ASN A 236 -26.02 1.39 15.16
CA ASN A 236 -27.01 2.36 15.61
C ASN A 236 -27.73 1.98 16.92
N GLY A 237 -27.34 0.88 17.56
CA GLY A 237 -27.94 0.39 18.81
C GLY A 237 -29.18 -0.50 18.62
N ARG A 238 -29.55 -0.84 17.38
CA ARG A 238 -30.64 -1.79 17.08
C ARG A 238 -30.14 -3.22 17.15
N ILE A 239 -30.89 -4.09 17.82
CA ILE A 239 -30.67 -5.54 17.82
C ILE A 239 -31.82 -6.20 17.05
N SER A 240 -31.52 -6.88 15.95
CA SER A 240 -32.52 -7.47 15.06
C SER A 240 -32.39 -8.99 15.04
N MET A 241 -33.51 -9.70 15.01
CA MET A 241 -33.58 -11.15 14.83
C MET A 241 -34.30 -11.45 13.51
N PHE A 242 -33.70 -12.32 12.70
CA PHE A 242 -34.22 -12.72 11.41
C PHE A 242 -34.57 -14.20 11.39
N SER A 243 -35.65 -14.55 10.70
CA SER A 243 -36.02 -15.92 10.36
C SER A 243 -36.27 -16.02 8.86
N ALA A 244 -35.58 -16.95 8.18
CA ALA A 244 -35.60 -17.08 6.72
C ALA A 244 -35.38 -15.74 5.97
N GLY A 245 -34.50 -14.90 6.50
CA GLY A 245 -34.17 -13.57 5.95
C GLY A 245 -35.14 -12.44 6.28
N ASN A 246 -36.28 -12.70 6.92
CA ASN A 246 -37.24 -11.67 7.34
C ASN A 246 -37.00 -11.27 8.80
N GLU A 247 -37.03 -9.98 9.12
CA GLU A 247 -36.94 -9.50 10.50
C GLU A 247 -38.22 -9.89 11.25
N VAL A 248 -38.10 -10.66 12.32
CA VAL A 248 -39.25 -11.16 13.10
C VAL A 248 -39.38 -10.47 14.47
N MET A 249 -38.27 -9.91 14.95
CA MET A 249 -38.19 -9.21 16.22
C MET A 249 -37.02 -8.22 16.18
N TYR A 250 -37.18 -7.05 16.81
CA TYR A 250 -36.05 -6.15 17.04
C TYR A 250 -36.20 -5.35 18.34
N ILE A 251 -35.07 -4.90 18.88
CA ILE A 251 -34.99 -3.96 19.98
C ILE A 251 -34.43 -2.65 19.44
N SER A 252 -35.14 -1.55 19.63
CA SER A 252 -34.67 -0.22 19.26
C SER A 252 -35.20 0.81 20.24
N GLN A 253 -34.35 1.76 20.64
CA GLN A 253 -34.74 2.87 21.53
C GLN A 253 -35.43 2.41 22.84
N GLY A 254 -35.02 1.25 23.37
CA GLY A 254 -35.60 0.68 24.60
C GLY A 254 -36.95 -0.03 24.42
N VAL A 255 -37.46 -0.15 23.19
CA VAL A 255 -38.72 -0.84 22.87
C VAL A 255 -38.41 -2.17 22.18
N ILE A 256 -39.13 -3.21 22.58
CA ILE A 256 -39.11 -4.52 21.93
C ILE A 256 -40.29 -4.59 20.94
N HIS A 257 -39.99 -4.82 19.67
CA HIS A 257 -40.96 -5.06 18.61
C HIS A 257 -40.93 -6.54 18.24
N ILE A 258 -42.10 -7.18 18.21
CA ILE A 258 -42.26 -8.58 17.80
C ILE A 258 -43.32 -8.60 16.70
N GLU A 259 -42.90 -8.86 15.47
CA GLU A 259 -43.84 -9.01 14.34
C GLU A 259 -44.38 -10.44 14.29
N ASN A 260 -43.51 -11.42 14.50
CA ASN A 260 -43.83 -12.84 14.41
C ASN A 260 -43.12 -13.60 15.54
N GLY A 261 -43.78 -13.79 16.68
CA GLY A 261 -43.24 -14.50 17.83
C GLY A 261 -44.32 -14.97 18.81
N ILE A 262 -44.09 -16.10 19.48
CA ILE A 262 -45.02 -16.69 20.45
C ILE A 262 -44.29 -16.88 21.79
N PHE A 263 -44.86 -16.35 22.87
CA PHE A 263 -44.46 -16.73 24.22
C PHE A 263 -45.07 -18.11 24.53
N SER A 264 -44.27 -19.16 24.42
CA SER A 264 -44.75 -20.55 24.50
C SER A 264 -45.09 -21.05 25.90
N LYS A 265 -44.74 -20.29 26.94
CA LYS A 265 -45.00 -20.65 28.34
C LYS A 265 -45.68 -19.54 29.09
N THR A 266 -44.92 -18.47 29.40
CA THR A 266 -45.42 -17.38 30.24
C THR A 266 -44.77 -16.06 29.85
N ILE A 267 -45.48 -14.95 30.00
CA ILE A 267 -44.91 -13.60 30.00
C ILE A 267 -45.26 -12.90 31.31
N GLN A 268 -44.29 -12.27 31.97
CA GLN A 268 -44.52 -11.54 33.22
C GLN A 268 -44.28 -10.05 33.00
N ILE A 269 -45.27 -9.22 33.34
CA ILE A 269 -45.23 -7.77 33.28
C ILE A 269 -45.49 -7.24 34.69
N GLY A 270 -44.43 -6.72 35.32
CA GLY A 270 -44.47 -6.33 36.73
C GLY A 270 -44.77 -7.52 37.64
N ARG A 271 -45.85 -7.42 38.44
CA ARG A 271 -46.27 -8.46 39.38
C ARG A 271 -47.33 -9.42 38.82
N TYR A 272 -47.64 -9.33 37.54
CA TYR A 272 -48.64 -10.17 36.89
C TYR A 272 -47.99 -11.02 35.81
N ARG A 273 -48.36 -12.31 35.76
CA ARG A 273 -47.88 -13.28 34.80
C ARG A 273 -49.06 -13.85 34.03
N GLU A 274 -48.98 -13.82 32.71
CA GLU A 274 -49.86 -14.60 31.84
C GLU A 274 -49.23 -15.97 31.58
N GLU A 275 -50.00 -17.03 31.77
CA GLU A 275 -49.58 -18.42 31.59
C GLU A 275 -50.75 -19.31 31.15
N GLN A 276 -50.46 -20.43 30.50
CA GLN A 276 -51.48 -21.43 30.14
C GLN A 276 -52.11 -22.01 31.41
N ASP A 277 -53.43 -22.17 31.43
CA ASP A 277 -54.11 -22.76 32.58
C ASP A 277 -53.79 -24.26 32.71
N PHE A 278 -53.39 -24.65 33.92
CA PHE A 278 -53.08 -26.03 34.27
C PHE A 278 -54.30 -26.97 34.15
N ILE A 279 -55.51 -26.45 34.35
CA ILE A 279 -56.74 -27.24 34.30
C ILE A 279 -57.30 -27.30 32.87
N ASN A 280 -57.22 -26.21 32.12
CA ASN A 280 -57.69 -26.13 30.75
C ASN A 280 -56.60 -25.51 29.83
N PRO A 281 -55.85 -26.34 29.08
CA PRO A 281 -54.80 -25.86 28.20
C PRO A 281 -55.26 -24.92 27.07
N ASP A 282 -56.57 -24.87 26.75
CA ASP A 282 -57.11 -24.01 25.69
C ASP A 282 -57.35 -22.55 26.13
N ARG A 283 -56.96 -22.18 27.36
CA ARG A 283 -57.04 -20.80 27.84
C ARG A 283 -55.78 -20.36 28.59
N ASN A 284 -55.50 -19.06 28.52
CA ASN A 284 -54.52 -18.39 29.38
C ASN A 284 -55.19 -17.82 30.62
N VAL A 285 -54.45 -17.76 31.72
CA VAL A 285 -54.83 -17.09 32.97
C VAL A 285 -53.77 -16.08 33.34
N ILE A 286 -54.21 -14.97 33.96
CA ILE A 286 -53.31 -13.97 34.53
C ILE A 286 -53.26 -14.18 36.04
N ARG A 287 -52.07 -14.43 36.59
CA ARG A 287 -51.84 -14.60 38.03
C ARG A 287 -50.97 -13.49 38.59
N TYR A 288 -51.28 -13.06 39.80
CA TYR A 288 -50.38 -12.22 40.59
C TYR A 288 -49.28 -13.08 41.22
N VAL A 289 -48.03 -12.69 41.02
CA VAL A 289 -46.82 -13.42 41.45
C VAL A 289 -45.92 -12.59 42.38
N GLY A 290 -46.39 -11.43 42.85
CA GLY A 290 -45.64 -10.56 43.76
C GLY A 290 -45.75 -10.99 45.21
N GLY A 291 -45.02 -12.03 45.60
CA GLY A 291 -45.00 -12.55 46.97
C GLY A 291 -43.78 -13.43 47.24
N SER A 292 -42.65 -12.78 47.49
CA SER A 292 -41.49 -13.32 48.23
C SER A 292 -40.74 -12.15 48.83
#